data_AF-A0A5Q3Q9J3-F1
#
_entry.id   AF-A0A5Q3Q9J3-F1
#
_cell.length_a   1.000
_cell.length_b   1.000
_cell.length_c   1.000
_cell.angle_alpha   90.00
_cell.angle_beta   90.00
_cell.angle_gamma   90.00
#
_symmetry.space_group_name_H-M   'P 1'
#
loop_
_entity.id
_entity.type
_entity.pdbx_description
1 polymer ?
#
loop_
_entity_poly.entity_id
_entity_poly.type
_entity_poly.pdbx_seq_one_letter_code
_entity_poly.pdbx_strand_id
1 'polypeptide(L)'
;MDPFVNNRDTTLLAELEHRAPPCPRGHGPLTPTPDATADTGMSLTCHTCGARRALDVALLRGLLGSDEPSPPPAHREEPTTVLPVVTTPEPPTATERTTILTPVRDTTTALPEATEPKPATARGLRPDGTIRTTGWFQVGTVAISSGVWAALLGLAAACLLLPHQPLLSPIVAVCGWTLWKVTTVWIRPASTAINRDTVAAADLTPGTCLRIYGSIGPVGVLHGISPGRRGRVRLHFGRDTYRYVPADTPCHRVEIRT
;
A
#
# COMPACT_ATOMS: atom_id res chain seq x y z
N MET A 1 25.65 10.80 30.08
CA MET A 1 24.55 11.20 30.98
C MET A 1 23.94 12.42 30.34
N ASP A 2 22.91 12.24 29.50
CA ASP A 2 22.29 13.33 28.74
C ASP A 2 21.00 13.77 29.42
N PRO A 3 20.96 14.95 30.07
CA PRO A 3 19.76 15.49 30.69
C PRO A 3 19.08 16.46 29.72
N PHE A 4 18.61 15.95 28.58
CA PHE A 4 17.69 16.66 27.70
C PHE A 4 16.64 15.69 27.17
N VAL A 5 15.93 15.02 28.09
CA VAL A 5 14.60 14.52 27.79
C VAL A 5 13.73 15.77 27.60
N ASN A 6 13.33 16.00 26.36
CA ASN A 6 12.61 17.19 25.96
C ASN A 6 11.30 17.24 26.74
N ASN A 7 10.90 18.39 27.29
CA ASN A 7 9.68 18.50 28.10
C ASN A 7 8.38 18.18 27.30
N ARG A 8 8.52 18.02 25.97
CA ARG A 8 7.47 17.50 25.07
C ARG A 8 7.33 15.99 25.11
N ASP A 9 8.40 15.25 25.41
CA ASP A 9 8.41 13.79 25.42
C ASP A 9 7.68 13.26 26.67
N THR A 10 7.78 13.98 27.79
CA THR A 10 7.08 13.64 29.04
C THR A 10 5.57 13.80 28.92
N THR A 11 5.08 14.82 28.22
CA THR A 11 3.64 15.02 28.02
C THR A 11 3.05 13.94 27.10
N LEU A 12 3.76 13.59 26.02
CA LEU A 12 3.34 12.52 25.12
C LEU A 12 3.34 11.15 25.79
N LEU A 13 4.34 10.86 26.62
CA LEU A 13 4.38 9.61 27.39
C LEU A 13 3.21 9.51 28.37
N ALA A 14 2.90 10.57 29.12
CA ALA A 14 1.78 10.59 30.05
C ALA A 14 0.42 10.38 29.33
N GLU A 15 0.25 10.97 28.15
CA GLU A 15 -0.98 10.81 27.37
C GLU A 15 -1.10 9.42 26.74
N LEU A 16 0.02 8.84 26.29
CA LEU A 16 0.08 7.45 25.82
C LEU A 16 -0.22 6.45 26.95
N GLU A 17 0.27 6.68 28.16
CA GLU A 17 -0.03 5.84 29.32
C GLU A 17 -1.53 5.83 29.64
N HIS A 18 -2.20 6.98 29.55
CA HIS A 18 -3.63 7.06 29.86
C HIS A 18 -4.52 6.37 28.82
N ARG A 19 -4.08 6.32 27.55
CA ARG A 19 -4.84 5.76 26.43
C ARG A 19 -4.34 4.41 25.95
N ALA A 20 -3.37 3.81 26.64
CA ALA A 20 -2.79 2.55 26.20
C ALA A 20 -3.83 1.42 26.15
N PRO A 21 -3.90 0.66 25.04
CA PRO A 21 -4.78 -0.50 24.96
C PRO A 21 -4.42 -1.56 26.02
N PRO A 22 -5.40 -2.35 26.47
CA PRO A 22 -5.15 -3.43 27.41
C PRO A 22 -4.30 -4.55 26.80
N CYS A 23 -3.57 -5.25 27.65
CA CYS A 23 -2.86 -6.47 27.30
C CYS A 23 -3.86 -7.53 26.78
N PRO A 24 -3.56 -8.22 25.66
CA PRO A 24 -4.44 -9.26 25.12
C PRO A 24 -4.63 -10.47 26.06
N ARG A 25 -3.84 -10.54 27.15
CA ARG A 25 -3.95 -11.56 28.20
C ARG A 25 -4.63 -11.05 29.48
N GLY A 26 -5.15 -9.82 29.50
CA GLY A 26 -5.92 -9.29 30.63
C GLY A 26 -5.14 -8.67 31.80
N HIS A 27 -3.82 -8.49 31.69
CA HIS A 27 -2.97 -7.94 32.78
C HIS A 27 -3.04 -6.40 32.96
N GLY A 28 -3.99 -5.72 32.32
CA GLY A 28 -4.11 -4.26 32.36
C GLY A 28 -3.44 -3.54 31.18
N PRO A 29 -3.28 -2.20 31.24
CA PRO A 29 -2.78 -1.39 30.15
C PRO A 29 -1.31 -1.70 29.83
N LEU A 30 -0.95 -1.58 28.54
CA LEU A 30 0.44 -1.72 28.11
C LEU A 30 1.23 -0.44 28.43
N THR A 31 2.49 -0.59 28.81
CA THR A 31 3.37 0.54 29.12
C THR A 31 4.25 0.88 27.91
N PRO A 32 4.36 2.15 27.52
CA PRO A 32 5.28 2.56 26.46
C PRO A 32 6.73 2.33 26.89
N THR A 33 7.51 1.68 26.02
CA THR A 33 8.94 1.45 26.22
C THR A 33 9.71 1.75 24.93
N PRO A 34 10.93 2.31 25.03
CA PRO A 34 11.80 2.47 23.87
C PRO A 34 12.06 1.13 23.19
N ASP A 35 11.88 1.10 21.87
CA ASP A 35 12.15 -0.09 21.05
C ASP A 35 12.82 0.34 19.75
N ALA A 36 14.12 0.08 19.67
CA ALA A 36 14.93 0.39 18.49
C ALA A 36 14.51 -0.40 17.23
N THR A 37 13.70 -1.45 17.38
CA THR A 37 13.19 -2.25 16.27
C THR A 37 11.83 -1.77 15.75
N ALA A 38 11.16 -0.85 16.45
CA ALA A 38 9.89 -0.27 16.02
C ALA A 38 10.10 0.95 15.13
N ASP A 39 9.25 1.14 14.11
CA ASP A 39 9.32 2.26 13.15
C ASP A 39 9.27 3.65 13.81
N THR A 40 8.62 3.76 14.97
CA THR A 40 8.50 4.99 15.77
C THR A 40 9.55 5.11 16.87
N GLY A 41 10.43 4.12 17.02
CA GLY A 41 11.36 4.01 18.15
C GLY A 41 10.70 3.62 19.49
N MET A 42 9.40 3.34 19.50
CA MET A 42 8.62 3.01 20.71
C MET A 42 7.74 1.79 20.49
N SER A 43 7.54 1.00 21.56
CA SER A 43 6.59 -0.11 21.59
C SER A 43 5.74 -0.05 22.86
N LEU A 44 4.61 -0.76 22.85
CA LEU A 44 3.78 -0.96 24.04
C LEU A 44 4.02 -2.36 24.59
N THR A 45 4.45 -2.46 25.86
CA THR A 45 4.86 -3.71 26.49
C THR A 45 4.09 -3.99 27.77
N CYS A 46 3.67 -5.24 27.97
CA CYS A 46 3.10 -5.71 29.23
C CYS A 46 4.22 -6.13 30.18
N HIS A 47 4.32 -5.47 31.34
CA HIS A 47 5.33 -5.79 32.35
C HIS A 47 5.14 -7.18 32.99
N THR A 48 3.91 -7.71 33.00
CA THR A 48 3.61 -9.03 33.59
C THR A 48 3.98 -10.19 32.69
N CYS A 49 3.63 -10.13 31.40
CA CYS A 49 3.72 -11.30 30.50
C CYS A 49 4.62 -11.09 29.28
N GLY A 50 5.23 -9.91 29.15
CA GLY A 50 6.16 -9.57 28.07
C GLY A 50 5.49 -9.38 26.69
N ALA A 51 4.17 -9.42 26.59
CA ALA A 51 3.47 -9.16 25.33
C ALA A 51 3.85 -7.78 24.78
N ARG A 52 4.25 -7.73 23.51
CA ARG A 52 4.68 -6.52 22.81
C ARG A 52 3.73 -6.16 21.68
N ARG A 53 3.51 -4.87 21.48
CA ARG A 53 2.77 -4.33 20.33
C ARG A 53 3.54 -3.14 19.77
N ALA A 54 3.99 -3.25 18.52
CA ALA A 54 4.67 -2.16 17.84
C ALA A 54 3.73 -0.95 17.72
N LEU A 55 4.26 0.24 18.03
CA LEU A 55 3.53 1.49 17.93
C LEU A 55 3.69 1.99 16.49
N ASP A 56 2.70 1.74 15.62
CA ASP A 56 2.69 2.28 14.26
C ASP A 56 2.07 3.70 14.23
N VAL A 57 2.33 4.43 13.14
CA VAL A 57 1.88 5.83 12.97
C VAL A 57 0.34 5.95 13.00
N ALA A 58 -0.38 4.91 12.58
CA ALA A 58 -1.85 4.92 12.57
C ALA A 58 -2.41 4.75 13.99
N LEU A 59 -1.82 3.87 14.79
CA LEU A 59 -2.16 3.65 16.19
C LEU A 59 -1.79 4.89 17.02
N LEU A 60 -0.64 5.52 16.75
CA LEU A 60 -0.26 6.78 17.38
C LEU A 60 -1.28 7.89 17.07
N ARG A 61 -1.70 8.02 15.80
CA ARG A 61 -2.70 9.02 15.38
C ARG A 61 -4.07 8.80 16.03
N GLY A 62 -4.49 7.54 16.17
CA GLY A 62 -5.72 7.17 16.86
C GLY A 62 -5.67 7.46 18.36
N LEU A 63 -4.53 7.21 19.00
CA LEU A 63 -4.34 7.49 20.43
C LEU A 63 -4.27 8.99 20.72
N LEU A 64 -3.60 9.77 19.87
CA LEU A 64 -3.41 11.21 20.05
C LEU A 64 -4.60 12.07 19.59
N GLY A 65 -5.72 11.47 19.19
CA GLY A 65 -6.98 12.18 19.00
C GLY A 65 -6.94 13.30 17.95
N SER A 66 -6.42 13.03 16.75
CA SER A 66 -6.72 13.89 15.62
C SER A 66 -8.18 13.65 15.21
N ASP A 67 -9.08 14.57 15.56
CA ASP A 67 -10.54 14.55 15.32
C ASP A 67 -10.97 14.53 13.84
N GLU A 68 -10.19 13.94 12.94
CA GLU A 68 -10.75 13.53 11.64
C GLU A 68 -11.44 12.16 11.79
N PRO A 69 -12.72 12.03 11.39
CA PRO A 69 -13.46 10.78 11.47
C PRO A 69 -12.78 9.72 10.61
N SER A 70 -12.00 8.85 11.27
CA SER A 70 -11.47 7.65 10.66
C SER A 70 -12.65 6.73 10.30
N PRO A 71 -12.68 6.12 9.10
CA PRO A 71 -13.68 5.12 8.76
C PRO A 71 -13.65 3.96 9.78
N PRO A 72 -14.80 3.31 10.04
CA PRO A 72 -14.95 2.34 11.11
C PRO A 72 -13.90 1.22 11.00
N PRO A 73 -13.29 0.81 12.12
CA PRO A 73 -12.29 -0.25 12.10
C PRO A 73 -12.93 -1.55 11.62
N ALA A 74 -12.35 -2.15 10.58
CA ALA A 74 -12.70 -3.50 10.17
C ALA A 74 -12.48 -4.44 11.36
N HIS A 75 -13.54 -5.12 11.79
CA HIS A 75 -13.54 -6.07 12.90
C HIS A 75 -12.35 -7.02 12.77
N ARG A 76 -11.40 -6.89 13.70
CA ARG A 76 -10.26 -7.79 13.86
C ARG A 76 -10.69 -8.87 14.85
N GLU A 77 -11.22 -9.97 14.34
CA GLU A 77 -11.43 -11.18 15.13
C GLU A 77 -10.08 -11.72 15.62
N GLU A 78 -9.92 -11.78 16.95
CA GLU A 78 -8.87 -12.52 17.62
C GLU A 78 -9.13 -14.04 17.46
N PRO A 79 -8.10 -14.85 17.18
CA PRO A 79 -8.27 -16.29 17.02
C PRO A 79 -8.41 -16.95 18.40
N THR A 80 -9.60 -17.47 18.67
CA THR A 80 -9.82 -18.52 19.68
C THR A 80 -8.95 -19.72 19.33
N THR A 81 -7.96 -20.01 20.16
CA THR A 81 -7.17 -21.23 20.05
C THR A 81 -8.03 -22.39 20.56
N VAL A 82 -8.66 -23.12 19.63
CA VAL A 82 -9.32 -24.40 19.94
C VAL A 82 -8.24 -25.48 19.84
N LEU A 83 -7.95 -26.13 20.97
CA LEU A 83 -7.11 -27.32 21.02
C LEU A 83 -7.77 -28.46 20.24
N PRO A 84 -7.03 -29.22 19.41
CA PRO A 84 -7.60 -30.36 18.71
C PRO A 84 -7.88 -31.51 19.68
N VAL A 85 -9.12 -31.99 19.66
CA VAL A 85 -9.53 -33.29 20.20
C VAL A 85 -8.75 -34.37 19.46
N VAL A 86 -7.99 -35.15 20.22
CA VAL A 86 -7.32 -36.36 19.75
C VAL A 86 -8.40 -37.43 19.55
N THR A 87 -8.74 -37.70 18.29
CA THR A 87 -9.49 -38.90 17.93
C THR A 87 -8.54 -39.83 17.20
N THR A 88 -8.15 -40.90 17.88
CA THR A 88 -7.39 -42.03 17.34
C THR A 88 -8.22 -42.77 16.28
N PRO A 89 -7.72 -42.97 15.05
CA PRO A 89 -8.23 -43.99 14.15
C PRO A 89 -7.29 -45.20 14.12
N GLU A 90 -7.93 -46.35 14.26
CA GLU A 90 -7.47 -47.73 14.12
C GLU A 90 -6.73 -48.00 12.79
N PRO A 91 -5.72 -48.90 12.76
CA PRO A 91 -4.85 -49.09 11.61
C PRO A 91 -5.42 -50.09 10.59
N PRO A 92 -5.26 -49.84 9.28
CA PRO A 92 -5.18 -50.92 8.30
C PRO A 92 -3.76 -51.05 7.73
N THR A 93 -3.20 -52.23 8.00
CA THR A 93 -2.49 -53.12 7.08
C THR A 93 -1.52 -52.51 6.06
N ALA A 94 -0.26 -52.84 6.29
CA ALA A 94 0.88 -52.63 5.41
C ALA A 94 0.63 -53.08 3.97
N THR A 95 0.97 -52.21 3.02
CA THR A 95 1.51 -52.62 1.71
C THR A 95 2.73 -51.76 1.45
N GLU A 96 3.87 -52.38 1.68
CA GLU A 96 5.21 -51.87 1.48
C GLU A 96 5.43 -51.60 -0.01
N ARG A 97 5.50 -50.32 -0.38
CA ARG A 97 5.95 -49.89 -1.72
C ARG A 97 7.11 -48.93 -1.54
N THR A 98 8.30 -49.53 -1.45
CA THR A 98 9.59 -48.86 -1.44
C THR A 98 9.73 -47.99 -2.69
N THR A 99 9.41 -46.71 -2.56
CA THR A 99 9.78 -45.69 -3.54
C THR A 99 11.08 -45.10 -3.07
N ILE A 100 12.16 -45.45 -3.76
CA ILE A 100 13.50 -44.90 -3.54
C ILE A 100 13.40 -43.39 -3.80
N LEU A 101 13.35 -42.59 -2.74
CA LEU A 101 13.51 -41.15 -2.79
C LEU A 101 14.98 -40.87 -3.08
N THR A 102 15.28 -40.60 -4.35
CA THR A 102 16.56 -39.99 -4.73
C THR A 102 16.63 -38.61 -4.06
N PRO A 103 17.71 -38.28 -3.33
CA PRO A 103 17.89 -36.94 -2.80
C PRO A 103 17.97 -35.95 -3.96
N VAL A 104 16.97 -35.08 -4.07
CA VAL A 104 17.02 -33.90 -4.95
C VAL A 104 18.15 -33.03 -4.42
N ARG A 105 19.29 -33.07 -5.12
CA ARG A 105 20.37 -32.12 -4.93
C ARG A 105 19.79 -30.72 -5.15
N ASP A 106 19.78 -29.91 -4.09
CA ASP A 106 19.72 -28.46 -4.17
C ASP A 106 20.90 -27.97 -5.01
N THR A 107 20.71 -27.98 -6.31
CA THR A 107 21.55 -27.23 -7.22
C THR A 107 20.99 -25.82 -7.16
N THR A 108 21.44 -25.05 -6.17
CA THR A 108 21.43 -23.59 -6.26
C THR A 108 22.36 -23.21 -7.41
N THR A 109 21.89 -23.45 -8.63
CA THR A 109 22.40 -22.79 -9.81
C THR A 109 22.09 -21.32 -9.56
N ALA A 110 23.11 -20.55 -9.23
CA ALA A 110 23.03 -19.10 -9.29
C ALA A 110 22.51 -18.77 -10.69
N LEU A 111 21.22 -18.46 -10.77
CA LEU A 111 20.60 -17.99 -12.00
C LEU A 111 21.47 -16.79 -12.44
N PRO A 112 21.92 -16.73 -13.71
CA PRO A 112 22.58 -15.54 -14.20
C PRO A 112 21.71 -14.36 -13.80
N GLU A 113 22.30 -13.41 -13.08
CA GLU A 113 21.70 -12.17 -12.64
C GLU A 113 21.05 -11.55 -13.87
N ALA A 114 19.76 -11.84 -14.04
CA ALA A 114 19.00 -11.41 -15.19
C ALA A 114 19.04 -9.90 -15.08
N THR A 115 19.83 -9.26 -15.94
CA THR A 115 19.97 -7.81 -16.01
C THR A 115 18.57 -7.24 -16.00
N GLU A 116 18.16 -6.81 -14.81
CA GLU A 116 16.80 -6.35 -14.56
C GLU A 116 16.60 -5.21 -15.55
N PRO A 117 15.59 -5.27 -16.44
CA PRO A 117 15.38 -4.23 -17.42
C PRO A 117 15.04 -2.96 -16.64
N LYS A 118 16.09 -2.18 -16.37
CA LYS A 118 16.00 -0.94 -15.60
C LYS A 118 14.92 -0.11 -16.27
N PRO A 119 13.81 0.23 -15.59
CA PRO A 119 12.74 1.04 -16.17
C PRO A 119 13.19 2.51 -16.28
N ALA A 120 14.35 2.74 -16.91
CA ALA A 120 15.15 3.96 -16.85
C ALA A 120 14.60 5.09 -17.72
N THR A 121 13.43 4.94 -18.34
CA THR A 121 12.95 5.90 -19.33
C THR A 121 11.53 6.40 -19.11
N ALA A 122 10.78 5.88 -18.12
CA ALA A 122 9.41 6.33 -17.88
C ALA A 122 9.37 7.83 -17.48
N ARG A 123 8.76 8.66 -18.33
CA ARG A 123 8.48 10.07 -18.01
C ARG A 123 7.55 10.15 -16.81
N GLY A 124 7.94 10.94 -15.80
CA GLY A 124 7.14 11.14 -14.59
C GLY A 124 7.25 10.01 -13.57
N LEU A 125 8.33 9.22 -13.57
CA LEU A 125 8.69 8.36 -12.44
C LEU A 125 8.96 9.23 -11.20
N ARG A 126 8.30 8.90 -10.09
CA ARG A 126 8.41 9.57 -8.80
C ARG A 126 9.35 8.81 -7.86
N PRO A 127 9.89 9.46 -6.81
CA PRO A 127 10.74 8.80 -5.82
C PRO A 127 10.07 7.64 -5.06
N ASP A 128 8.73 7.61 -5.03
CA ASP A 128 7.92 6.55 -4.43
C ASP A 128 7.75 5.31 -5.34
N GLY A 129 8.37 5.32 -6.54
CA GLY A 129 8.31 4.25 -7.53
C GLY A 129 7.03 4.22 -8.36
N THR A 130 6.16 5.22 -8.20
CA THR A 130 4.99 5.42 -9.06
C THR A 130 5.34 6.20 -10.33
N ILE A 131 4.72 5.84 -11.43
CA ILE A 131 4.84 6.48 -12.74
C ILE A 131 3.54 7.23 -12.99
N ARG A 132 3.65 8.55 -13.20
CA ARG A 132 2.51 9.37 -13.60
C ARG A 132 2.08 9.00 -15.01
N THR A 133 0.85 8.52 -15.15
CA THR A 133 0.21 8.29 -16.45
C THR A 133 -0.70 9.44 -16.86
N THR A 134 -0.81 9.71 -18.16
CA THR A 134 -1.71 10.76 -18.68
C THR A 134 -3.15 10.56 -18.21
N GLY A 135 -3.86 11.67 -17.97
CA GLY A 135 -5.29 11.63 -17.69
C GLY A 135 -5.70 11.53 -16.23
N TRP A 136 -4.80 11.19 -15.29
CA TRP A 136 -5.21 10.89 -13.90
C TRP A 136 -4.50 11.75 -12.84
N PHE A 137 -5.25 12.14 -11.81
CA PHE A 137 -4.75 12.65 -10.54
C PHE A 137 -5.15 11.67 -9.43
N GLN A 138 -4.37 11.57 -8.37
CA GLN A 138 -4.65 10.68 -7.25
C GLN A 138 -4.83 11.52 -5.98
N VAL A 139 -5.97 11.33 -5.31
CA VAL A 139 -6.25 11.89 -3.98
C VAL A 139 -6.45 10.70 -3.05
N GLY A 140 -5.45 10.42 -2.21
CA GLY A 140 -5.45 9.21 -1.37
C GLY A 140 -5.47 7.93 -2.21
N THR A 141 -6.51 7.11 -2.04
CA THR A 141 -6.71 5.86 -2.80
C THR A 141 -7.60 6.03 -4.03
N VAL A 142 -8.12 7.23 -4.29
CA VAL A 142 -9.07 7.49 -5.37
C VAL A 142 -8.33 8.04 -6.58
N ALA A 143 -8.44 7.30 -7.70
CA ALA A 143 -7.98 7.77 -9.01
C ALA A 143 -9.07 8.63 -9.65
N ILE A 144 -8.71 9.86 -10.02
CA ILE A 144 -9.63 10.86 -10.55
C ILE A 144 -9.15 11.29 -11.94
N SER A 145 -10.04 11.32 -12.93
CA SER A 145 -9.70 11.80 -14.27
C SER A 145 -9.47 13.32 -14.25
N SER A 146 -8.21 13.73 -14.33
CA SER A 146 -7.82 15.16 -14.33
C SER A 146 -8.39 15.92 -15.54
N GLY A 147 -8.55 15.25 -16.68
CA GLY A 147 -9.12 15.86 -17.89
C GLY A 147 -10.61 16.11 -17.77
N VAL A 148 -11.35 15.19 -17.14
CA VAL A 148 -12.78 15.37 -16.87
C VAL A 148 -12.99 16.55 -15.92
N TRP A 149 -12.22 16.64 -14.84
CA TRP A 149 -12.32 17.80 -13.94
C TRP A 149 -11.95 19.12 -14.59
N ALA A 150 -10.90 19.15 -15.42
CA ALA A 150 -10.56 20.35 -16.17
C ALA A 150 -11.68 20.78 -17.13
N ALA A 151 -12.31 19.82 -17.83
CA ALA A 151 -13.44 20.09 -18.70
C ALA A 151 -14.68 20.58 -17.92
N LEU A 152 -14.99 19.96 -16.77
CA LEU A 152 -16.10 20.36 -15.92
C LEU A 152 -15.89 21.76 -15.33
N LEU A 153 -14.67 22.10 -14.89
CA LEU A 153 -14.34 23.43 -14.40
C LEU A 153 -14.42 24.48 -15.51
N GLY A 154 -13.91 24.16 -16.71
CA GLY A 154 -14.05 25.04 -17.87
C GLY A 154 -15.51 25.28 -18.26
N LEU A 155 -16.33 24.22 -18.25
CA LEU A 155 -17.77 24.31 -18.53
C LEU A 155 -18.50 25.11 -17.44
N ALA A 156 -18.20 24.88 -16.17
CA ALA A 156 -18.80 25.64 -15.06
C ALA A 156 -18.48 27.14 -15.17
N ALA A 157 -17.22 27.49 -15.47
CA ALA A 157 -16.82 28.88 -15.71
C ALA A 157 -17.55 29.48 -16.93
N ALA A 158 -17.71 28.72 -18.00
CA ALA A 158 -18.47 29.13 -19.17
C ALA A 158 -19.95 29.40 -18.86
N CYS A 159 -20.60 28.53 -18.08
CA CYS A 159 -21.99 28.70 -17.65
C CYS A 159 -22.17 29.97 -16.78
N LEU A 160 -21.24 30.24 -15.86
CA LEU A 160 -21.26 31.45 -15.04
C LEU A 160 -21.11 32.73 -15.87
N LEU A 161 -20.34 32.66 -16.96
CA LEU A 161 -20.09 33.80 -17.85
C LEU A 161 -21.22 34.05 -18.86
N LEU A 162 -22.05 33.04 -19.13
CA LEU A 162 -23.07 33.06 -20.17
C LEU A 162 -24.06 34.25 -20.08
N PRO A 163 -24.56 34.67 -18.90
CA PRO A 163 -25.49 35.80 -18.80
C PRO A 163 -24.86 37.16 -19.12
N HIS A 164 -23.54 37.27 -19.00
CA HIS A 164 -22.82 38.54 -19.13
C HIS A 164 -22.08 38.66 -20.47
N GLN A 165 -21.55 37.55 -20.99
CA GLN A 165 -20.68 37.52 -22.18
C GLN A 165 -20.90 36.22 -22.99
N PRO A 166 -22.01 36.09 -23.73
CA PRO A 166 -22.37 34.84 -24.40
C PRO A 166 -21.36 34.39 -25.46
N LEU A 167 -20.69 35.35 -26.12
CA LEU A 167 -19.65 35.05 -27.11
C LEU A 167 -18.35 34.51 -26.48
N LEU A 168 -18.03 34.91 -25.23
CA LEU A 168 -16.82 34.46 -24.54
C LEU A 168 -17.01 33.12 -23.81
N SER A 169 -18.24 32.77 -23.43
CA SER A 169 -18.57 31.51 -22.76
C SER A 169 -17.97 30.26 -23.42
N PRO A 170 -18.19 29.97 -24.72
CA PRO A 170 -17.60 28.79 -25.36
C PRO A 170 -16.07 28.84 -25.41
N ILE A 171 -15.48 30.03 -25.53
CA ILE A 171 -14.02 30.21 -25.55
C ILE A 171 -13.42 29.78 -24.20
N VAL A 172 -14.03 30.20 -23.09
CA VAL A 172 -13.57 29.83 -21.74
C VAL A 172 -13.60 28.31 -21.54
N ALA A 173 -14.66 27.62 -21.99
CA ALA A 173 -14.74 26.17 -21.91
C ALA A 173 -13.58 25.47 -22.66
N VAL A 174 -13.33 25.90 -23.90
CA VAL A 174 -12.24 25.35 -24.73
C VAL A 174 -10.86 25.68 -24.15
N CYS A 175 -10.67 26.90 -23.64
CA CYS A 175 -9.43 27.33 -22.99
C CYS A 175 -9.12 26.48 -21.75
N GLY A 176 -10.12 26.13 -20.92
CA GLY A 176 -9.91 25.28 -19.75
C GLY A 176 -9.36 23.89 -20.10
N TRP A 177 -9.95 23.23 -21.10
CA TRP A 177 -9.46 21.94 -21.58
C TRP A 177 -8.08 22.06 -22.26
N THR A 178 -7.88 23.11 -23.07
CA THR A 178 -6.62 23.33 -23.78
C THR A 178 -5.46 23.59 -22.81
N LEU A 179 -5.69 24.42 -21.78
CA LEU A 179 -4.71 24.70 -20.73
C LEU A 179 -4.32 23.43 -19.98
N TRP A 180 -5.29 22.56 -19.64
CA TRP A 180 -5.01 21.25 -19.04
C TRP A 180 -4.17 20.37 -19.97
N LYS A 181 -4.49 20.31 -21.26
CA LYS A 181 -3.76 19.52 -22.24
C LYS A 181 -2.32 20.00 -22.41
N VAL A 182 -2.11 21.32 -22.52
CA VAL A 182 -0.78 21.93 -22.57
C VAL A 182 0.02 21.60 -21.30
N THR A 183 -0.60 21.74 -20.13
CA THR A 183 0.06 21.46 -18.85
C THR A 183 0.47 19.99 -18.72
N THR A 184 -0.37 19.06 -19.16
CA THR A 184 -0.11 17.61 -19.04
C THR A 184 0.83 17.07 -20.11
N VAL A 185 0.89 17.67 -21.29
CA VAL A 185 1.76 17.23 -22.39
C VAL A 185 3.14 17.92 -22.34
N TRP A 186 3.19 19.21 -22.00
CA TRP A 186 4.41 20.02 -22.15
C TRP A 186 5.09 20.32 -20.82
N ILE A 187 4.32 20.77 -19.82
CA ILE A 187 4.90 21.25 -18.55
C ILE A 187 5.24 20.08 -17.63
N ARG A 188 4.37 19.07 -17.58
CA ARG A 188 4.57 17.87 -16.75
C ARG A 188 4.25 16.61 -17.55
N PRO A 189 5.12 16.25 -18.53
CA PRO A 189 4.88 15.12 -19.40
C PRO A 189 4.68 13.85 -18.58
N ALA A 190 3.61 13.14 -18.89
CA ALA A 190 3.24 11.88 -18.28
C ALA A 190 3.44 10.75 -19.31
N SER A 191 3.80 9.56 -18.83
CA SER A 191 3.94 8.41 -19.71
C SER A 191 2.59 7.86 -20.14
N THR A 192 2.53 7.21 -21.30
CA THR A 192 1.36 6.44 -21.71
C THR A 192 1.50 5.01 -21.21
N ALA A 193 0.46 4.48 -20.58
CA ALA A 193 0.45 3.10 -20.10
C ALA A 193 -0.59 2.29 -20.88
N ILE A 194 -0.13 1.22 -21.53
CA ILE A 194 -0.97 0.30 -22.30
C ILE A 194 -1.15 -0.96 -21.47
N ASN A 195 -2.39 -1.31 -21.17
CA ASN A 195 -2.71 -2.55 -20.46
C ASN A 195 -2.40 -3.73 -21.40
N ARG A 196 -1.62 -4.70 -20.92
CA ARG A 196 -1.21 -5.87 -21.69
C ARG A 196 -2.07 -7.08 -21.33
N ASP A 197 -1.81 -7.63 -20.16
CA ASP A 197 -2.41 -8.84 -19.62
C ASP A 197 -2.73 -8.66 -18.13
N THR A 198 -3.43 -9.63 -17.58
CA THR A 198 -3.78 -9.69 -16.16
C THR A 198 -3.10 -10.90 -15.55
N VAL A 199 -2.39 -10.70 -14.43
CA VAL A 199 -1.67 -11.75 -13.72
C VAL A 199 -2.10 -11.74 -12.26
N ALA A 200 -2.22 -12.91 -11.63
CA ALA A 200 -2.56 -12.99 -10.21
C ALA A 200 -1.47 -12.34 -9.35
N ALA A 201 -1.87 -11.70 -8.25
CA ALA A 201 -0.93 -10.93 -7.43
C ALA A 201 0.24 -11.76 -6.88
N ALA A 202 0.03 -13.05 -6.62
CA ALA A 202 1.08 -13.97 -6.16
C ALA A 202 2.07 -14.38 -7.27
N ASP A 203 1.66 -14.31 -8.53
CA ASP A 203 2.47 -14.71 -9.70
C ASP A 203 3.23 -13.54 -10.31
N LEU A 204 3.13 -12.35 -9.71
CA LEU A 204 3.87 -11.18 -10.15
C LEU A 204 5.37 -11.37 -9.93
N THR A 205 6.17 -10.71 -10.75
CA THR A 205 7.63 -10.67 -10.59
C THR A 205 8.10 -9.23 -10.31
N PRO A 206 9.12 -9.05 -9.46
CA PRO A 206 9.81 -7.77 -9.32
C PRO A 206 10.24 -7.19 -10.69
N GLY A 207 10.27 -5.87 -10.80
CA GLY A 207 10.48 -5.11 -12.04
C GLY A 207 9.20 -4.90 -12.87
N THR A 208 8.10 -5.61 -12.60
CA THR A 208 6.88 -5.51 -13.41
C THR A 208 6.15 -4.18 -13.19
N CYS A 209 5.80 -3.48 -14.27
CA CYS A 209 4.93 -2.30 -14.22
C CYS A 209 3.46 -2.72 -14.12
N LEU A 210 2.75 -2.20 -13.13
CA LEU A 210 1.38 -2.59 -12.79
C LEU A 210 0.49 -1.38 -12.52
N ARG A 211 -0.79 -1.44 -12.89
CA ARG A 211 -1.77 -0.45 -12.40
C ARG A 211 -2.07 -0.71 -10.93
N ILE A 212 -1.89 0.30 -10.09
CA ILE A 212 -2.01 0.15 -8.63
C ILE A 212 -3.46 -0.10 -8.20
N TYR A 213 -4.45 0.42 -8.94
CA TYR A 213 -5.87 0.45 -8.53
C TYR A 213 -6.86 -0.18 -9.54
N GLY A 214 -6.47 -1.26 -10.23
CA GLY A 214 -7.35 -1.95 -11.20
C GLY A 214 -6.91 -1.69 -12.63
N SER A 215 -7.84 -1.55 -13.58
CA SER A 215 -7.50 -1.38 -15.01
C SER A 215 -7.09 0.05 -15.39
N ILE A 216 -7.28 1.00 -14.47
CA ILE A 216 -7.12 2.44 -14.68
C ILE A 216 -6.35 3.04 -13.50
N GLY A 217 -5.58 4.11 -13.74
CA GLY A 217 -4.93 4.90 -12.69
C GLY A 217 -3.40 4.86 -12.73
N PRO A 218 -2.70 5.29 -11.66
CA PRO A 218 -1.25 5.33 -11.62
C PRO A 218 -0.63 3.94 -11.84
N VAL A 219 0.57 3.95 -12.40
CA VAL A 219 1.36 2.72 -12.56
C VAL A 219 2.43 2.70 -11.49
N GLY A 220 2.65 1.55 -10.85
CA GLY A 220 3.78 1.32 -9.96
C GLY A 220 4.72 0.29 -10.56
N VAL A 221 6.02 0.47 -10.36
CA VAL A 221 7.01 -0.58 -10.63
C VAL A 221 7.06 -1.49 -9.41
N LEU A 222 6.80 -2.78 -9.56
CA LEU A 222 6.85 -3.70 -8.44
C LEU A 222 8.31 -3.95 -8.03
N HIS A 223 8.72 -3.50 -6.86
CA HIS A 223 10.06 -3.76 -6.31
C HIS A 223 10.16 -5.11 -5.60
N GLY A 224 9.05 -5.61 -5.06
CA GLY A 224 9.07 -6.84 -4.29
C GLY A 224 7.68 -7.32 -3.92
N ILE A 225 7.62 -8.61 -3.58
CA ILE A 225 6.44 -9.28 -3.09
C ILE A 225 6.83 -10.00 -1.82
N SER A 226 6.08 -9.77 -0.75
CA SER A 226 6.26 -10.51 0.49
C SER A 226 4.95 -11.19 0.87
N PRO A 227 5.00 -12.42 1.40
CA PRO A 227 3.80 -13.11 1.87
C PRO A 227 3.15 -12.28 3.00
N GLY A 228 1.84 -12.08 2.88
CA GLY A 228 1.00 -11.51 3.93
C GLY A 228 0.30 -12.59 4.73
N ARG A 229 -0.55 -12.18 5.68
CA ARG A 229 -1.39 -13.11 6.44
C ARG A 229 -2.69 -13.41 5.68
N ARG A 230 -3.28 -14.59 5.93
CA ARG A 230 -4.61 -15.00 5.43
C ARG A 230 -4.71 -15.00 3.89
N GLY A 231 -3.74 -15.60 3.21
CA GLY A 231 -3.77 -15.71 1.73
C GLY A 231 -3.63 -14.36 0.99
N ARG A 232 -3.11 -13.32 1.66
CA ARG A 232 -2.82 -12.03 1.03
C ARG A 232 -1.34 -11.93 0.72
N VAL A 233 -1.01 -11.15 -0.29
CA VAL A 233 0.36 -10.75 -0.63
C VAL A 233 0.51 -9.25 -0.43
N ARG A 234 1.71 -8.84 -0.01
CA ARG A 234 2.10 -7.43 0.08
C ARG A 234 2.95 -7.11 -1.14
N LEU A 235 2.42 -6.25 -1.99
CA LEU A 235 3.08 -5.70 -3.17
C LEU A 235 3.80 -4.42 -2.78
N HIS A 236 5.10 -4.33 -3.05
CA HIS A 236 5.93 -3.14 -2.78
C HIS A 236 6.24 -2.44 -4.09
N PHE A 237 5.89 -1.15 -4.21
CA PHE A 237 6.08 -0.36 -5.42
C PHE A 237 7.21 0.68 -5.32
N GLY A 238 7.77 0.86 -4.12
CA GLY A 238 8.87 1.78 -3.82
C GLY A 238 9.15 1.75 -2.32
N ARG A 239 9.90 2.73 -1.79
CA ARG A 239 10.35 2.73 -0.38
C ARG A 239 9.20 2.66 0.62
N ASP A 240 8.16 3.46 0.39
CA ASP A 240 7.05 3.61 1.36
C ASP A 240 5.68 3.27 0.77
N THR A 241 5.63 2.84 -0.50
CA THR A 241 4.37 2.53 -1.18
C THR A 241 4.17 1.03 -1.27
N TYR A 242 3.17 0.52 -0.56
CA TYR A 242 2.80 -0.89 -0.60
C TYR A 242 1.28 -1.10 -0.61
N ARG A 243 0.84 -2.27 -1.08
CA ARG A 243 -0.57 -2.68 -1.07
C ARG A 243 -0.72 -4.13 -0.61
N TYR A 244 -1.70 -4.37 0.25
CA TYR A 244 -2.11 -5.73 0.62
C TYR A 244 -3.31 -6.16 -0.22
N VAL A 245 -3.12 -7.18 -1.05
CA VAL A 245 -4.17 -7.73 -1.90
C VAL A 245 -4.28 -9.24 -1.68
N PRO A 246 -5.46 -9.87 -1.85
CA PRO A 246 -5.56 -11.32 -1.98
C PRO A 246 -4.60 -11.86 -3.04
N ALA A 247 -4.01 -13.04 -2.80
CA ALA A 247 -3.01 -13.67 -3.68
C ALA A 247 -3.52 -13.90 -5.11
N ASP A 248 -4.82 -14.17 -5.25
CA ASP A 248 -5.55 -14.40 -6.49
C ASP A 248 -6.04 -13.11 -7.17
N THR A 249 -5.76 -11.94 -6.59
CA THR A 249 -6.26 -10.67 -7.14
C THR A 249 -5.69 -10.42 -8.54
N PRO A 250 -6.53 -10.23 -9.57
CA PRO A 250 -6.08 -9.91 -10.90
C PRO A 250 -5.39 -8.54 -10.92
N CYS A 251 -4.11 -8.51 -11.28
CA CYS A 251 -3.30 -7.31 -11.41
C CYS A 251 -3.00 -7.02 -12.88
N HIS A 252 -3.31 -5.82 -13.34
CA HIS A 252 -3.10 -5.43 -14.73
C HIS A 252 -1.66 -5.02 -14.98
N ARG A 253 -0.96 -5.82 -15.78
CA ARG A 253 0.38 -5.50 -16.29
C ARG A 253 0.26 -4.44 -17.36
N VAL A 254 1.20 -3.51 -17.33
CA VAL A 254 1.25 -2.42 -18.28
C VAL A 254 2.59 -2.31 -18.93
N GLU A 255 2.55 -1.91 -20.19
CA GLU A 255 3.72 -1.41 -20.88
C GLU A 255 3.71 0.11 -20.84
N ILE A 256 4.85 0.69 -20.46
CA ILE A 256 5.05 2.13 -20.47
C ILE A 256 5.63 2.54 -21.82
N ARG A 257 4.91 3.39 -22.54
CA ARG A 257 5.42 4.11 -23.72
C ARG A 257 5.76 5.52 -23.32
N THR A 258 6.96 5.92 -23.71
CA THR A 258 7.49 7.26 -23.43
C THR A 258 6.77 8.29 -24.25
#